data_AF-A0A376VGW8-F1
#
_entry.id   AF-A0A376VGW8-F1
#
_cell.length_a   1.000
_cell.length_b   1.000
_cell.length_c   1.000
_cell.angle_alpha   90.00
_cell.angle_beta   90.00
_cell.angle_gamma   90.00
#
_symmetry.space_group_name_H-M   'P 1'
#
loop_
_entity.id
_entity.type
_entity.pdbx_description
1 polymer ?
#
loop_
_entity_poly.entity_id
_entity_poly.type
_entity_poly.pdbx_seq_one_letter_code
_entity_poly.pdbx_strand_id
1 'polypeptide(L)'
;MTRRDSVGEVPPVPWRTVVGSGIAGEAKLDHLRLVSLGMRCWQDIEHYGLRIWFTDPDTGSILHLSRSWPRSEQETHRQLRVGC
;
A
#
# COMPACT_ATOMS: atom_id res chain seq x y z
N MET A 1 16.35 14.33 15.91
CA MET A 1 16.20 12.93 15.46
C MET A 1 15.60 12.93 14.07
N THR A 2 16.42 12.74 13.06
CA THR A 2 16.07 12.80 11.64
C THR A 2 15.32 11.52 11.26
N ARG A 3 14.03 11.62 10.93
CA ARG A 3 13.26 10.50 10.38
C ARG A 3 13.71 10.32 8.94
N ARG A 4 14.47 9.25 8.67
CA ARG A 4 14.91 8.89 7.33
C ARG A 4 13.69 8.62 6.45
N ASP A 5 13.69 9.24 5.28
CA ASP A 5 12.84 8.90 4.16
C ASP A 5 13.13 7.46 3.72
N SER A 6 12.31 6.50 4.15
CA SER A 6 12.36 5.13 3.61
C SER A 6 11.63 5.08 2.26
N VAL A 7 12.27 5.63 1.23
CA VAL A 7 11.95 5.31 -0.16
C VAL A 7 12.34 3.85 -0.39
N GLY A 8 11.35 2.95 -0.37
CA GLY A 8 11.54 1.56 -0.81
C GLY A 8 11.95 0.55 0.27
N GLU A 9 11.63 0.77 1.54
CA GLU A 9 11.83 -0.26 2.56
C GLU A 9 10.87 -1.44 2.29
N VAL A 10 11.43 -2.53 1.75
CA VAL A 10 10.75 -3.81 1.64
C VAL A 10 10.31 -4.19 3.06
N PRO A 11 9.03 -4.54 3.28
CA PRO A 11 8.56 -4.90 4.61
C PRO A 11 9.49 -5.96 5.23
N PRO A 12 9.80 -5.88 6.54
CA PRO A 12 10.72 -6.81 7.19
C PRO A 12 10.23 -8.26 7.14
N VAL A 13 8.97 -8.46 6.74
CA VAL A 13 8.32 -9.74 6.59
C VAL A 13 8.09 -9.99 5.09
N PRO A 14 8.44 -11.18 4.55
CA PRO A 14 8.15 -11.51 3.16
C PRO A 14 6.67 -11.27 2.83
N TRP A 15 6.39 -10.82 1.60
CA TRP A 15 5.01 -10.55 1.14
C TRP A 15 4.09 -11.77 1.32
N ARG A 16 4.62 -12.99 1.20
CA ARG A 16 3.92 -14.26 1.44
C ARG A 16 3.42 -14.42 2.89
N THR A 17 4.02 -13.69 3.83
CA THR A 17 3.65 -13.69 5.25
C THR A 17 2.71 -12.54 5.58
N VAL A 18 2.81 -11.43 4.84
CA VAL A 18 1.86 -10.31 4.92
C VAL A 18 0.49 -10.76 4.41
N VAL A 19 0.45 -11.52 3.31
CA VAL A 19 -0.77 -12.12 2.77
C VAL A 19 -0.95 -13.50 3.39
N GLY A 20 -1.81 -13.62 4.42
CA GLY A 20 -2.04 -14.87 5.16
C GLY A 20 -1.80 -14.78 6.66
N SER A 21 -1.32 -13.64 7.18
CA SER A 21 -1.21 -13.41 8.62
C SER A 21 -2.60 -13.47 9.28
N GLY A 22 -2.82 -14.49 10.11
CA GLY A 22 -4.08 -14.70 10.84
C GLY A 22 -5.05 -15.74 10.24
N ILE A 23 -4.68 -16.44 9.16
CA ILE A 23 -5.48 -17.57 8.65
C ILE A 23 -5.14 -18.82 9.47
N ALA A 24 -6.15 -19.37 10.16
CA ALA A 24 -6.02 -20.62 10.90
C ALA A 24 -6.00 -21.81 9.92
N GLY A 25 -4.87 -22.49 9.84
CA GLY A 25 -4.66 -23.66 9.00
C GLY A 25 -3.63 -23.41 7.91
N GLU A 26 -2.81 -24.41 7.64
CA GLU A 26 -1.79 -24.42 6.58
C GLU A 26 -2.44 -24.38 5.20
N ALA A 27 -3.03 -23.24 4.81
CA ALA A 27 -3.38 -22.99 3.43
C ALA A 27 -2.06 -22.82 2.67
N LYS A 28 -1.62 -23.88 2.01
CA LYS A 28 -0.42 -23.88 1.18
C LYS A 28 -0.63 -22.88 0.04
N LEU A 29 -0.11 -21.67 0.20
CA LEU A 29 -0.07 -20.62 -0.82
C LEU A 29 0.96 -21.01 -1.91
N ASP A 30 0.71 -22.12 -2.62
CA ASP A 30 1.55 -22.56 -3.74
C ASP A 30 1.61 -21.45 -4.80
N HIS A 31 0.48 -20.78 -5.03
CA HIS A 31 0.37 -19.61 -5.91
C HIS A 31 -0.59 -18.58 -5.31
N LEU A 32 -0.07 -17.44 -4.86
CA LEU A 32 -0.94 -16.33 -4.45
C LEU A 32 -1.51 -15.65 -5.70
N ARG A 33 -2.84 -15.60 -5.81
CA ARG A 33 -3.54 -14.85 -6.87
C ARG A 33 -4.18 -13.61 -6.27
N LEU A 34 -3.67 -12.43 -6.62
CA LEU A 34 -4.27 -11.16 -6.20
C LEU A 34 -5.02 -10.54 -7.37
N VAL A 35 -6.34 -10.39 -7.21
CA VAL A 35 -7.20 -9.68 -8.15
C VAL A 35 -7.46 -8.28 -7.62
N SER A 36 -7.14 -7.26 -8.41
CA SER A 36 -7.40 -5.86 -8.05
C SER A 36 -8.90 -5.59 -8.00
N LEU A 37 -9.36 -5.02 -6.89
CA LEU A 37 -10.75 -4.55 -6.70
C LEU A 37 -10.90 -3.04 -6.97
N GLY A 38 -9.80 -2.36 -7.29
CA GLY A 38 -9.76 -0.93 -7.53
C GLY A 38 -9.08 -0.15 -6.42
N MET A 39 -9.25 1.17 -6.47
CA MET A 39 -8.54 2.10 -5.60
C MET A 39 -9.41 3.30 -5.20
N ARG A 40 -9.02 3.96 -4.10
CA ARG A 40 -9.61 5.20 -3.62
C ARG A 40 -8.50 6.18 -3.26
N CYS A 41 -8.52 7.33 -3.92
CA CYS A 41 -7.78 8.49 -3.49
C CYS A 41 -8.58 9.23 -2.42
N TRP A 42 -7.89 9.80 -1.44
CA TRP A 42 -8.49 10.64 -0.41
C TRP A 42 -7.53 11.77 -0.05
N GLN A 43 -8.10 12.82 0.54
CA GLN A 43 -7.35 13.99 0.97
C GLN A 43 -8.07 14.64 2.13
N ASP A 44 -7.31 15.12 3.11
CA ASP A 44 -7.77 15.99 4.18
C ASP A 44 -6.94 17.30 4.20
N ILE A 45 -6.93 18.00 5.32
CA ILE A 45 -6.20 19.28 5.46
C ILE A 45 -4.68 19.05 5.44
N GLU A 46 -4.21 17.97 6.04
CA GLU A 46 -2.80 17.71 6.31
C GLU A 46 -2.18 16.69 5.36
N HIS A 47 -2.99 15.74 4.86
CA HIS A 47 -2.52 14.59 4.08
C HIS A 47 -3.35 14.36 2.82
N TYR A 48 -2.72 13.69 1.87
CA TYR A 48 -3.40 12.98 0.79
C TYR A 48 -2.94 11.53 0.79
N GLY A 49 -3.76 10.64 0.24
CA GLY A 49 -3.43 9.23 0.24
C GLY A 49 -4.14 8.42 -0.81
N LEU A 50 -3.64 7.20 -0.97
CA LEU A 50 -4.15 6.19 -1.88
C LEU A 50 -4.39 4.91 -1.08
N ARG A 51 -5.54 4.29 -1.32
CA ARG A 51 -5.84 2.93 -0.87
C ARG A 51 -6.16 2.06 -2.07
N ILE A 52 -5.53 0.89 -2.15
CA ILE A 52 -5.77 -0.12 -3.19
C ILE A 52 -6.24 -1.38 -2.51
N TRP A 53 -7.24 -2.04 -3.07
CA TRP A 53 -7.76 -3.31 -2.56
C TRP A 53 -7.48 -4.44 -3.53
N PHE A 54 -7.13 -5.59 -2.97
CA PHE A 54 -7.00 -6.86 -3.67
C PHE A 54 -7.83 -7.91 -2.97
N THR A 55 -8.31 -8.88 -3.72
CA THR A 55 -8.86 -10.11 -3.18
C THR A 55 -8.02 -11.29 -3.61
N ASP A 56 -7.84 -12.24 -2.70
CA ASP A 56 -7.51 -13.61 -3.04
C ASP A 56 -8.82 -14.37 -3.27
N PRO A 57 -9.17 -14.71 -4.53
CA PRO A 57 -10.43 -15.37 -4.83
C PRO A 57 -10.53 -16.77 -4.25
N ASP A 58 -9.38 -17.40 -3.96
CA ASP A 58 -9.34 -18.79 -3.50
C ASP A 58 -9.65 -18.87 -1.99
N THR A 59 -9.34 -17.82 -1.21
CA THR A 59 -9.63 -17.76 0.23
C THR A 59 -10.76 -16.79 0.61
N GLY A 60 -11.16 -15.89 -0.30
CA GLY A 60 -12.08 -14.79 0.00
C GLY A 60 -11.46 -13.69 0.87
N SER A 61 -10.15 -13.74 1.12
CA SER A 61 -9.44 -12.72 1.89
C SER A 61 -9.35 -11.41 1.10
N ILE A 62 -9.40 -10.28 1.82
CA ILE A 62 -9.20 -8.94 1.26
C ILE A 62 -7.91 -8.34 1.83
N LEU A 63 -6.99 -8.00 0.93
CA LEU A 63 -5.79 -7.22 1.24
C LEU A 63 -6.04 -5.76 0.87
N HIS A 64 -5.70 -4.83 1.76
CA HIS A 64 -5.61 -3.42 1.37
C HIS A 64 -4.20 -2.90 1.59
N LEU A 65 -3.68 -2.17 0.60
CA LEU A 65 -2.45 -1.41 0.71
C LEU A 65 -2.80 0.06 0.77
N SER A 66 -2.28 0.76 1.77
CA SER A 66 -2.50 2.21 1.92
C SER A 66 -1.18 2.94 2.10
N ARG A 67 -1.07 4.07 1.43
CA ARG A 67 0.00 5.04 1.66
C ARG A 67 -0.59 6.43 1.72
N SER A 68 -0.06 7.24 2.63
CA SER A 68 -0.37 8.66 2.77
C SER A 68 0.90 9.47 2.71
N TRP A 69 0.75 10.71 2.28
CA TRP A 69 1.81 11.70 2.20
C TRP A 69 1.30 13.02 2.79
N PRO A 70 2.18 13.81 3.43
CA PRO A 70 1.87 15.18 3.82
C PRO A 70 1.50 16.02 2.59
N ARG A 71 0.52 16.93 2.73
CA ARG A 71 0.14 17.87 1.66
C ARG A 71 1.25 18.86 1.29
N SER A 72 2.17 19.15 2.21
CA SER A 72 3.35 19.98 1.92
C SER A 72 4.25 19.37 0.82
N GLU A 73 4.30 18.04 0.70
CA GLU A 73 5.04 17.37 -0.39
C GLU A 73 4.34 17.55 -1.74
N GLN A 74 3.01 17.62 -1.75
CA GLN A 74 2.21 17.81 -2.97
C GLN A 74 2.53 19.15 -3.65
N GLU A 75 2.66 20.22 -2.86
CA GLU A 75 3.00 21.57 -3.36
C GLU A 75 4.40 21.58 -3.99
N THR A 76 5.37 20.94 -3.32
CA THR A 76 6.75 20.79 -3.79
C THR A 76 6.83 20.02 -5.10
N HIS A 77 6.13 18.89 -5.22
CA HIS A 77 6.09 18.08 -6.46
C HIS A 77 5.38 18.79 -7.61
N ARG A 78 4.40 19.65 -7.32
CA ARG A 78 3.72 20.45 -8.35
C ARG A 78 4.64 21.51 -8.92
N GLN A 79 5.42 22.20 -8.08
CA GLN A 79 6.37 23.22 -8.53
C GLN A 79 7.49 22.65 -9.41
N LEU A 80 7.96 21.43 -9.11
CA LEU A 80 8.99 20.75 -9.90
C LEU A 80 8.50 20.30 -11.30
N ARG A 81 7.19 20.14 -11.51
CA ARG A 81 6.61 19.75 -12.81
C ARG A 81 6.33 20.91 -13.77
N VAL A 82 6.31 22.17 -13.29
CA VAL A 82 6.00 23.35 -14.10
C VAL A 82 7.26 23.97 -14.73
N GLY A 83 8.45 23.44 -14.41
CA GLY A 83 9.74 23.89 -14.92
C GLY A 83 10.33 23.09 -16.10
N CYS A 84 9.50 22.35 -16.86
CA CYS A 84 9.89 21.69 -18.11
C CYS A 84 9.10 22.25 -19.29
#